data_AF-R6M092-F1
#
_entry.id   AF-R6M092-F1
#
_cell.length_a   1.000
_cell.length_b   1.000
_cell.length_c   1.000
_cell.angle_alpha   90.00
_cell.angle_beta   90.00
_cell.angle_gamma   90.00
#
_symmetry.space_group_name_H-M   'P 1'
#
loop_
_entity.id
_entity.type
_entity.pdbx_description
1 polymer ?
#
loop_
_entity_poly.entity_id
_entity_poly.type
_entity_poly.pdbx_seq_one_letter_code
_entity_poly.pdbx_strand_id
1 'polypeptide(L)'
;MLTELVEFMFSNQFAMARSTAGTQLPPVYVYAVETAIQMTLTELNENLREIYIEAYTQQAASDYIFRETAKELYQIFGRYQPELTERDFYAMEIGSSGIMRGYMAHPCDEELTLEKKLRMFLTMSLRAYHVPENEIEKTIGFIVGLNIREISERVMQELFKALAMHFEFSLSGIMEAEK
;
A
#
# COMPACT_ATOMS: atom_id res chain seq x y z
N MET A 1 -15.82 -5.05 11.68
CA MET A 1 -15.97 -5.33 10.24
C MET A 1 -14.93 -4.59 9.41
N LEU A 2 -14.95 -3.24 9.30
CA LEU A 2 -13.95 -2.53 8.48
C LEU A 2 -12.51 -2.71 8.99
N THR A 3 -12.27 -2.59 10.30
CA THR A 3 -10.93 -2.79 10.87
C THR A 3 -10.37 -4.19 10.58
N GLU A 4 -11.16 -5.25 10.79
CA GLU A 4 -10.75 -6.63 10.48
C GLU A 4 -10.45 -6.83 8.98
N LEU A 5 -11.29 -6.28 8.11
CA LEU A 5 -11.06 -6.28 6.67
C LEU A 5 -9.74 -5.58 6.31
N VAL A 6 -9.48 -4.42 6.92
CA VAL A 6 -8.26 -3.63 6.73
C VAL A 6 -7.03 -4.39 7.23
N GLU A 7 -7.06 -4.95 8.43
CA GLU A 7 -5.96 -5.75 8.97
C GLU A 7 -5.60 -6.92 8.04
N PHE A 8 -6.61 -7.62 7.54
CA PHE A 8 -6.44 -8.71 6.57
C PHE A 8 -5.84 -8.22 5.23
N MET A 9 -6.36 -7.12 4.69
CA MET A 9 -5.85 -6.53 3.46
C MET A 9 -4.39 -6.07 3.61
N PHE A 10 -4.03 -5.41 4.73
CA PHE A 10 -2.69 -4.85 4.94
C PHE A 10 -1.62 -5.89 5.27
N SER A 11 -1.96 -6.91 6.06
CA SER A 11 -1.00 -7.97 6.44
C SER A 11 -0.41 -8.72 5.23
N ASN A 12 -1.11 -8.77 4.10
CA ASN A 12 -0.66 -9.45 2.89
C ASN A 12 0.06 -8.54 1.87
N GLN A 13 -0.10 -7.21 1.96
CA GLN A 13 0.37 -6.26 0.93
C GLN A 13 1.89 -6.26 0.76
N PHE A 14 2.65 -6.09 1.85
CA PHE A 14 4.12 -6.07 1.79
C PHE A 14 4.73 -7.43 1.41
N ALA A 15 4.11 -8.54 1.80
CA ALA A 15 4.58 -9.88 1.41
C ALA A 15 4.49 -10.08 -0.11
N MET A 16 3.36 -9.71 -0.72
CA MET A 16 3.18 -9.76 -2.18
C MET A 16 4.13 -8.80 -2.91
N ALA A 17 4.33 -7.60 -2.38
CA ALA A 17 5.24 -6.61 -2.94
C ALA A 17 6.69 -7.10 -2.93
N ARG A 18 7.17 -7.73 -1.84
CA ARG A 18 8.50 -8.35 -1.78
C ARG A 18 8.66 -9.45 -2.83
N SER A 19 7.64 -10.28 -3.04
CA SER A 19 7.68 -11.31 -4.08
C SER A 19 7.77 -10.73 -5.49
N THR A 20 7.15 -9.57 -5.74
CA THR A 20 7.14 -8.90 -7.05
C THR A 20 8.42 -8.09 -7.29
N ALA A 21 8.93 -7.37 -6.28
CA ALA A 21 10.17 -6.60 -6.37
C ALA A 21 11.41 -7.52 -6.53
N GLY A 22 11.34 -8.74 -5.99
CA GLY A 22 12.45 -9.67 -5.96
C GLY A 22 13.41 -9.38 -4.80
N THR A 23 14.10 -10.43 -4.33
CA THR A 23 14.91 -10.38 -3.09
C THR A 23 16.27 -9.70 -3.24
N GLN A 24 16.69 -9.38 -4.47
CA GLN A 24 18.01 -8.81 -4.76
C GLN A 24 17.99 -7.29 -4.95
N LEU A 25 16.79 -6.68 -5.06
CA LEU A 25 16.66 -5.24 -5.21
C LEU A 25 16.67 -4.54 -3.85
N PRO A 26 17.13 -3.28 -3.78
CA PRO A 26 17.09 -2.51 -2.54
C PRO A 26 15.67 -2.41 -1.97
N PRO A 27 15.49 -2.35 -0.63
CA PRO A 27 14.16 -2.34 0.01
C PRO A 27 13.20 -1.25 -0.49
N VAL A 28 13.71 -0.12 -0.99
CA VAL A 28 12.89 0.96 -1.56
C VAL A 28 12.01 0.50 -2.74
N TYR A 29 12.43 -0.52 -3.47
CA TYR A 29 11.65 -1.11 -4.56
C TYR A 29 10.41 -1.83 -4.05
N VAL A 30 10.47 -2.39 -2.84
CA VAL A 30 9.30 -3.02 -2.19
C VAL A 30 8.25 -1.96 -1.91
N TYR A 31 8.63 -0.82 -1.32
CA TYR A 31 7.72 0.31 -1.10
C TYR A 31 7.09 0.78 -2.41
N ALA A 32 7.90 0.95 -3.46
CA ALA A 32 7.40 1.41 -4.74
C ALA A 32 6.41 0.44 -5.40
N VAL A 33 6.66 -0.87 -5.30
CA VAL A 33 5.76 -1.90 -5.83
C VAL A 33 4.48 -1.97 -5.01
N GLU A 34 4.59 -2.00 -3.68
CA GLU A 34 3.45 -2.06 -2.76
C GLU A 34 2.48 -0.91 -3.02
N THR A 35 3.00 0.32 -2.97
CA THR A 35 2.20 1.53 -3.18
C THR A 35 1.66 1.64 -4.61
N ALA A 36 2.40 1.15 -5.62
CA ALA A 36 1.90 1.13 -6.98
C ALA A 36 0.76 0.13 -7.19
N ILE A 37 0.83 -1.05 -6.57
CA ILE A 37 -0.26 -2.02 -6.56
C ILE A 37 -1.47 -1.41 -5.85
N GLN A 38 -1.28 -0.89 -4.63
CA GLN A 38 -2.36 -0.31 -3.84
C GLN A 38 -3.09 0.81 -4.59
N MET A 39 -2.34 1.75 -5.19
CA MET A 39 -2.90 2.81 -6.03
C MET A 39 -3.68 2.24 -7.21
N THR A 40 -3.10 1.26 -7.92
CA THR A 40 -3.73 0.67 -9.10
C THR A 40 -5.01 -0.09 -8.76
N LEU A 41 -5.08 -0.77 -7.61
CA LEU A 41 -6.31 -1.42 -7.12
C LEU A 41 -7.46 -0.42 -6.99
N THR A 42 -7.18 0.80 -6.51
CA THR A 42 -8.21 1.87 -6.41
C THR A 42 -8.66 2.42 -7.76
N GLU A 43 -7.90 2.19 -8.82
CA GLU A 43 -8.28 2.54 -10.19
C GLU A 43 -9.04 1.41 -10.89
N LEU A 44 -8.76 0.15 -10.52
CA LEU A 44 -9.43 -1.02 -11.08
C LEU A 44 -10.81 -1.27 -10.46
N ASN A 45 -11.05 -0.84 -9.22
CA ASN A 45 -12.28 -1.13 -8.50
C ASN A 45 -12.71 0.01 -7.57
N GLU A 46 -13.88 0.59 -7.83
CA GLU A 46 -14.44 1.70 -7.06
C GLU A 46 -14.78 1.31 -5.60
N ASN A 47 -15.29 0.09 -5.37
CA ASN A 47 -15.56 -0.37 -4.01
C ASN A 47 -14.27 -0.50 -3.20
N LEU A 48 -13.18 -0.99 -3.81
CA LEU A 48 -11.87 -1.03 -3.15
C LEU A 48 -11.36 0.38 -2.86
N ARG A 49 -11.55 1.34 -3.79
CA ARG A 49 -11.20 2.74 -3.57
C ARG A 49 -11.90 3.28 -2.32
N GLU A 50 -13.22 3.10 -2.22
CA GLU A 50 -13.99 3.54 -1.06
C GLU A 50 -13.49 2.90 0.23
N ILE A 51 -13.25 1.58 0.23
CA ILE A 51 -12.71 0.86 1.38
C ILE A 51 -11.35 1.42 1.82
N TYR A 52 -10.43 1.66 0.88
CA TYR A 52 -9.11 2.22 1.21
C TYR A 52 -9.22 3.65 1.74
N ILE A 53 -10.01 4.51 1.11
CA ILE A 53 -10.22 5.89 1.59
C ILE A 53 -10.81 5.90 2.98
N GLU A 54 -11.80 5.04 3.24
CA GLU A 54 -12.44 4.93 4.54
C GLU A 54 -11.46 4.38 5.60
N ALA A 55 -10.62 3.41 5.23
CA ALA A 55 -9.59 2.86 6.10
C ALA A 55 -8.58 3.92 6.56
N TYR A 56 -8.16 4.83 5.68
CA TYR A 56 -7.31 5.97 6.04
C TYR A 56 -8.04 7.10 6.79
N THR A 57 -9.38 7.06 6.87
CA THR A 57 -10.20 8.11 7.51
C THR A 57 -10.70 7.70 8.90
N GLN A 58 -11.09 6.44 9.07
CA GLN A 58 -11.62 5.91 10.34
C GLN A 58 -10.49 5.70 11.35
N GLN A 59 -10.56 6.41 12.48
CA GLN A 59 -9.48 6.46 13.48
C GLN A 59 -8.94 5.08 13.88
N ALA A 60 -9.81 4.12 14.17
CA ALA A 60 -9.37 2.78 14.58
C ALA A 60 -8.61 2.02 13.46
N ALA A 61 -9.03 2.18 12.21
CA ALA A 61 -8.38 1.54 11.07
C ALA A 61 -7.08 2.27 10.69
N SER A 62 -7.09 3.61 10.68
CA SER A 62 -5.92 4.41 10.35
C SER A 62 -4.82 4.29 11.40
N ASP A 63 -5.17 4.25 12.69
CA ASP A 63 -4.19 4.02 13.77
C ASP A 63 -3.47 2.66 13.63
N TYR A 64 -4.18 1.61 13.20
CA TYR A 64 -3.57 0.31 12.89
C TYR A 64 -2.62 0.43 11.69
N ILE A 65 -3.10 0.99 10.57
CA ILE A 65 -2.31 1.17 9.35
C ILE A 65 -1.01 1.92 9.65
N PHE A 66 -1.10 3.04 10.36
CA PHE A 66 0.08 3.87 10.64
C PHE A 66 1.13 3.12 11.46
N ARG A 67 0.70 2.31 12.44
CA ARG A 67 1.61 1.53 13.28
C ARG A 67 2.30 0.41 12.51
N GLU A 68 1.56 -0.35 11.71
CA GLU A 68 2.15 -1.45 10.95
C GLU A 68 3.02 -0.93 9.79
N THR A 69 2.57 0.10 9.09
CA THR A 69 3.34 0.73 8.02
C THR A 69 4.62 1.37 8.56
N ALA A 70 4.61 2.01 9.73
CA ALA A 70 5.81 2.61 10.32
C ALA A 70 6.98 1.61 10.52
N LYS A 71 6.67 0.35 10.89
CA LYS A 71 7.69 -0.70 11.04
C LYS A 71 8.35 -1.03 9.71
N GLU A 72 7.55 -1.17 8.66
CA GLU A 72 8.02 -1.43 7.30
C GLU A 72 8.83 -0.25 6.76
N LEU A 73 8.33 0.98 6.96
CA LEU A 73 9.03 2.19 6.54
C LEU A 73 10.38 2.35 7.25
N TYR A 74 10.46 2.09 8.54
CA TYR A 74 11.72 2.14 9.28
C TYR A 74 12.74 1.12 8.72
N GLN A 75 12.30 -0.10 8.40
CA GLN A 75 13.17 -1.12 7.80
C GLN A 75 13.64 -0.72 6.39
N ILE A 76 12.77 -0.10 5.59
CA ILE A 76 13.06 0.29 4.21
C ILE A 76 13.95 1.54 4.14
N PHE A 77 13.60 2.55 4.95
CA PHE A 77 14.13 3.90 4.80
C PHE A 77 15.09 4.33 5.92
N GLY A 78 15.22 3.57 7.01
CA GLY A 78 16.09 3.93 8.13
C GLY A 78 17.55 4.16 7.72
N ARG A 79 18.02 3.49 6.66
CA ARG A 79 19.39 3.71 6.12
C ARG A 79 19.62 5.11 5.53
N TYR A 80 18.56 5.80 5.12
CA TYR A 80 18.66 7.16 4.56
C TYR A 80 18.60 8.24 5.64
N GLN A 81 18.11 7.90 6.83
CA GLN A 81 17.89 8.81 7.96
C GLN A 81 18.29 8.11 9.28
N PRO A 82 19.59 7.81 9.48
CA PRO A 82 20.07 6.98 10.59
C PRO A 82 19.80 7.57 11.99
N GLU A 83 19.51 8.86 12.06
CA GLU A 83 19.12 9.57 13.29
C GLU A 83 17.67 9.34 13.72
N LEU A 84 16.81 8.80 12.85
CA LEU A 84 15.40 8.60 13.12
C LEU A 84 15.10 7.20 13.69
N THR A 85 14.10 7.14 14.55
CA THR A 85 13.57 5.92 15.16
C THR A 85 12.29 5.46 14.48
N GLU A 86 11.84 4.22 14.75
CA GLU A 86 10.52 3.73 14.30
C GLU A 86 9.37 4.69 14.70
N ARG A 87 9.47 5.34 15.86
CA ARG A 87 8.47 6.31 16.32
C ARG A 87 8.45 7.58 15.47
N ASP A 88 9.61 8.01 14.96
CA ASP A 88 9.69 9.13 14.04
C ASP A 88 9.08 8.73 12.69
N PHE A 89 9.31 7.50 12.23
CA PHE A 89 8.65 6.96 11.03
C PHE A 89 7.13 6.85 11.17
N TYR A 90 6.60 6.57 12.36
CA TYR A 90 5.16 6.69 12.62
C TYR A 90 4.65 8.12 12.42
N ALA A 91 5.40 9.12 12.89
CA ALA A 91 5.02 10.53 12.69
C ALA A 91 5.10 10.93 11.19
N MET A 92 6.09 10.42 10.46
CA MET A 92 6.19 10.60 9.01
C MET A 92 5.04 9.93 8.27
N GLU A 93 4.61 8.73 8.71
CA GLU A 93 3.55 7.96 8.08
C GLU A 93 2.19 8.67 8.11
N ILE A 94 1.91 9.44 9.16
CA ILE A 94 0.73 10.32 9.22
C ILE A 94 0.72 11.28 8.02
N GLY A 95 1.89 11.76 7.59
CA GLY A 95 2.05 12.60 6.40
C GLY A 95 1.96 11.82 5.08
N SER A 96 2.73 10.74 4.92
CA SER A 96 2.74 9.97 3.66
C SER A 96 1.42 9.26 3.36
N SER A 97 0.73 8.76 4.38
CA SER A 97 -0.63 8.23 4.22
C SER A 97 -1.61 9.29 3.70
N GLY A 98 -1.43 10.55 4.08
CA GLY A 98 -2.19 11.68 3.54
C GLY A 98 -1.96 11.88 2.04
N ILE A 99 -0.70 11.72 1.58
CA ILE A 99 -0.37 11.74 0.14
C ILE A 99 -1.08 10.58 -0.57
N MET A 100 -0.96 9.37 -0.04
CA MET A 100 -1.58 8.17 -0.61
C MET A 100 -3.10 8.33 -0.74
N ARG A 101 -3.77 8.63 0.38
CA ARG A 101 -5.22 8.87 0.44
C ARG A 101 -5.65 9.98 -0.52
N GLY A 102 -4.88 11.06 -0.60
CA GLY A 102 -5.16 12.19 -1.50
C GLY A 102 -5.21 11.77 -2.97
N TYR A 103 -4.26 10.94 -3.42
CA TYR A 103 -4.25 10.42 -4.78
C TYR A 103 -5.34 9.37 -5.04
N MET A 104 -5.67 8.52 -4.06
CA MET A 104 -6.77 7.55 -4.16
C MET A 104 -8.14 8.24 -4.29
N ALA A 105 -8.32 9.39 -3.64
CA ALA A 105 -9.56 10.15 -3.67
C ALA A 105 -9.83 10.84 -5.03
N HIS A 106 -8.85 10.91 -5.92
CA HIS A 106 -8.97 11.55 -7.24
C HIS A 106 -8.74 10.50 -8.33
N PRO A 107 -9.78 9.87 -8.91
CA PRO A 107 -9.63 8.84 -9.94
C PRO A 107 -8.81 9.31 -11.14
N CYS A 108 -8.19 8.39 -11.89
CA CYS A 108 -7.48 8.76 -13.11
C CYS A 108 -8.42 9.36 -14.17
N ASP A 109 -7.89 10.30 -14.93
CA ASP A 109 -8.56 10.91 -16.09
C ASP A 109 -7.55 11.12 -17.24
N GLU A 110 -7.92 11.90 -18.26
CA GLU A 110 -7.07 12.18 -19.41
C GLU A 110 -5.81 12.98 -19.04
N GLU A 111 -5.86 13.81 -17.98
CA GLU A 111 -4.73 14.64 -17.54
C GLU A 111 -3.86 13.94 -16.51
N LEU A 112 -4.46 13.15 -15.63
CA LEU A 112 -3.85 12.40 -14.54
C LEU A 112 -3.97 10.88 -14.81
N THR A 113 -3.23 10.41 -15.80
CA THR A 113 -3.13 8.97 -16.07
C THR A 113 -2.50 8.22 -14.90
N LEU A 114 -2.69 6.89 -14.84
CA LEU A 114 -2.10 6.05 -13.80
C LEU A 114 -0.58 6.21 -13.73
N GLU A 115 0.10 6.25 -14.88
CA GLU A 115 1.55 6.36 -14.98
C GLU A 115 2.04 7.70 -14.43
N LYS A 116 1.32 8.80 -14.74
CA LYS A 116 1.61 10.13 -14.19
C LYS A 116 1.34 10.16 -12.69
N LYS A 117 0.23 9.58 -12.24
CA LYS A 117 -0.13 9.48 -10.82
C LYS A 117 0.93 8.73 -10.02
N LEU A 118 1.33 7.54 -10.48
CA LEU A 118 2.37 6.73 -9.84
C LEU A 118 3.71 7.46 -9.80
N ARG A 119 4.12 8.10 -10.90
CA ARG A 119 5.35 8.90 -10.92
C ARG A 119 5.29 10.03 -9.89
N MET A 120 4.22 10.83 -9.87
CA MET A 120 4.09 11.94 -8.93
C MET A 120 4.05 11.48 -7.47
N PHE A 121 3.25 10.45 -7.19
CA PHE A 121 3.19 9.85 -5.85
C PHE A 121 4.56 9.35 -5.37
N LEU A 122 5.27 8.57 -6.20
CA LEU A 122 6.57 8.01 -5.84
C LEU A 122 7.64 9.10 -5.69
N THR A 123 7.69 10.08 -6.59
CA THR A 123 8.63 11.20 -6.45
C THR A 123 8.42 11.97 -5.15
N MET A 124 7.16 12.28 -4.79
CA MET A 124 6.86 12.99 -3.55
C MET A 124 7.20 12.15 -2.31
N SER A 125 6.76 10.89 -2.29
CA SER A 125 6.92 10.01 -1.14
C SER A 125 8.39 9.65 -0.89
N LEU A 126 9.14 9.28 -1.93
CA LEU A 126 10.53 8.87 -1.78
C LEU A 126 11.43 10.06 -1.37
N ARG A 127 11.10 11.28 -1.80
CA ARG A 127 11.78 12.50 -1.32
C ARG A 127 11.49 12.77 0.15
N ALA A 128 10.25 12.54 0.62
CA ALA A 128 9.92 12.66 2.04
C ALA A 128 10.78 11.72 2.92
N TYR A 129 11.20 10.58 2.37
CA TYR A 129 12.09 9.61 3.03
C TYR A 129 13.58 9.79 2.72
N HIS A 130 13.99 10.93 2.15
CA HIS A 130 15.39 11.27 1.85
C HIS A 130 16.10 10.27 0.91
N VAL A 131 15.34 9.59 0.03
CA VAL A 131 15.94 8.73 -1.00
C VAL A 131 16.69 9.60 -2.02
N PRO A 132 17.95 9.27 -2.37
CA PRO A 132 18.71 10.01 -3.38
C PRO A 132 18.02 10.05 -4.74
N GLU A 133 18.08 11.18 -5.43
CA GLU A 133 17.38 11.41 -6.71
C GLU A 133 17.69 10.34 -7.78
N ASN A 134 18.95 9.86 -7.83
CA ASN A 134 19.34 8.80 -8.77
C ASN A 134 18.71 7.44 -8.45
N GLU A 135 18.42 7.15 -7.17
CA GLU A 135 17.72 5.94 -6.75
C GLU A 135 16.21 6.09 -6.95
N ILE A 136 15.67 7.31 -6.77
CA ILE A 136 14.27 7.63 -7.11
C ILE A 136 14.00 7.35 -8.59
N GLU A 137 14.79 7.90 -9.52
CA GLU A 137 14.57 7.69 -10.95
C GLU A 137 14.73 6.23 -11.38
N LYS A 138 15.66 5.48 -10.77
CA LYS A 138 15.79 4.03 -11.00
C LYS A 138 14.58 3.25 -10.49
N THR A 139 14.05 3.65 -9.33
CA THR A 139 12.88 3.01 -8.73
C THR A 139 11.63 3.26 -9.57
N ILE A 140 11.43 4.50 -10.03
CA ILE A 140 10.32 4.86 -10.92
C ILE A 140 10.48 4.15 -12.28
N GLY A 141 11.69 4.12 -12.84
CA GLY A 141 11.98 3.41 -14.08
C GLY A 141 11.66 1.91 -14.00
N PHE A 142 11.92 1.29 -12.83
CA PHE A 142 11.53 -0.09 -12.57
C PHE A 142 10.01 -0.26 -12.57
N ILE A 143 9.25 0.59 -11.88
CA ILE A 143 7.78 0.52 -11.88
C ILE A 143 7.20 0.71 -13.30
N VAL A 144 7.75 1.63 -14.09
CA VAL A 144 7.36 1.83 -15.51
C VAL A 144 7.67 0.59 -16.36
N GLY A 145 8.72 -0.16 -16.03
CA GLY A 145 9.05 -1.42 -16.70
C GLY A 145 8.15 -2.60 -16.31
N LEU A 146 7.36 -2.49 -15.23
CA LEU A 146 6.41 -3.51 -14.82
C LEU A 146 5.06 -3.33 -15.53
N ASN A 147 4.39 -4.44 -15.85
CA ASN A 147 2.96 -4.41 -16.16
C ASN A 147 2.14 -4.32 -14.86
N ILE A 148 2.12 -3.11 -14.26
CA ILE A 148 1.50 -2.91 -12.94
C ILE A 148 0.00 -3.22 -12.94
N ARG A 149 -0.69 -3.03 -14.07
CA ARG A 149 -2.12 -3.34 -14.22
C ARG A 149 -2.36 -4.84 -14.10
N GLU A 150 -1.64 -5.65 -14.87
CA GLU A 150 -1.75 -7.12 -14.83
C GLU A 150 -1.33 -7.69 -13.46
N ILE A 151 -0.31 -7.11 -12.82
CA ILE A 151 0.06 -7.48 -11.44
C ILE A 151 -1.09 -7.18 -10.48
N SER A 152 -1.65 -5.98 -10.56
CA SER A 152 -2.71 -5.54 -9.65
C SER A 152 -4.03 -6.29 -9.87
N GLU A 153 -4.36 -6.67 -11.10
CA GLU A 153 -5.51 -7.53 -11.40
C GLU A 153 -5.37 -8.91 -10.73
N ARG A 154 -4.19 -9.52 -10.81
CA ARG A 154 -3.91 -10.80 -10.12
C ARG A 154 -4.02 -10.63 -8.60
N VAL A 155 -3.41 -9.59 -8.06
CA VAL A 155 -3.51 -9.27 -6.61
C VAL A 155 -4.96 -9.06 -6.19
N MET A 156 -5.76 -8.35 -6.98
CA MET A 156 -7.18 -8.14 -6.70
C MET A 156 -7.96 -9.46 -6.66
N GLN A 157 -7.70 -10.36 -7.62
CA GLN A 157 -8.34 -11.68 -7.66
C GLN A 157 -7.96 -12.54 -6.45
N GLU A 158 -6.68 -12.58 -6.10
CA GLU A 158 -6.19 -13.30 -4.93
C GLU A 158 -6.79 -12.73 -3.64
N LEU A 159 -6.85 -11.39 -3.52
CA LEU A 159 -7.45 -10.71 -2.39
C LEU A 159 -8.94 -11.08 -2.24
N PHE A 160 -9.74 -10.97 -3.31
CA PHE A 160 -11.17 -11.31 -3.25
C PHE A 160 -11.41 -12.78 -2.92
N LYS A 161 -10.58 -13.69 -3.46
CA LYS A 161 -10.66 -15.11 -3.10
C LYS A 161 -10.36 -15.31 -1.61
N ALA A 162 -9.32 -14.66 -1.10
CA ALA A 162 -8.90 -14.78 0.29
C ALA A 162 -9.95 -14.20 1.25
N LEU A 163 -10.57 -13.07 0.89
CA LEU A 163 -11.67 -12.45 1.62
C LEU A 163 -12.91 -13.34 1.67
N ALA A 164 -13.32 -13.91 0.53
CA ALA A 164 -14.46 -14.81 0.47
C ALA A 164 -14.28 -16.00 1.43
N MET A 165 -13.10 -16.63 1.41
CA MET A 165 -12.79 -17.72 2.35
C MET A 165 -12.81 -17.26 3.81
N HIS A 166 -12.11 -16.17 4.14
CA HIS A 166 -12.00 -15.68 5.53
C HIS A 166 -13.37 -15.39 6.15
N PHE A 167 -14.24 -14.67 5.42
CA PHE A 167 -15.56 -14.30 5.93
C PHE A 167 -16.57 -15.46 5.88
N GLU A 168 -16.46 -16.39 4.93
CA GLU A 168 -17.27 -17.61 4.93
C GLU A 168 -16.95 -18.51 6.14
N PHE A 169 -15.67 -18.70 6.47
CA PHE A 169 -15.25 -19.44 7.67
C PHE A 169 -15.62 -18.71 8.98
N SER A 170 -15.57 -17.37 9.00
CA SER A 170 -15.99 -16.57 10.16
C SER A 170 -17.50 -16.73 10.44
N LEU A 171 -18.33 -16.69 9.39
CA LEU A 171 -19.78 -16.88 9.49
C LEU A 171 -20.17 -18.29 9.96
N SER A 172 -19.53 -19.33 9.41
CA SER A 172 -19.83 -20.71 9.82
C SER A 172 -19.45 -20.97 11.28
N GLY A 173 -18.32 -20.43 11.75
CA GLY A 173 -17.90 -20.54 13.15
C GLY A 173 -18.86 -19.86 14.14
N ILE A 174 -19.48 -18.74 13.77
CA ILE A 174 -20.53 -18.09 14.57
C ILE A 174 -21.79 -18.97 14.62
N MET A 175 -22.23 -19.50 13.47
CA MET A 175 -23.41 -20.37 13.39
C MET A 175 -23.24 -21.70 14.14
N GLU A 176 -22.03 -22.21 14.27
CA GLU A 176 -21.73 -23.41 15.06
C GLU A 176 -21.67 -23.13 16.56
N ALA A 177 -21.21 -21.96 16.98
CA ALA A 177 -21.16 -21.55 18.40
C ALA A 177 -22.54 -21.22 19.00
N GLU A 178 -23.55 -20.97 18.15
CA GLU A 178 -24.95 -20.73 18.55
C GLU A 178 -25.81 -22.01 18.67
N LYS A 179 -25.21 -23.20 18.54
CA LYS A 179 -25.87 -24.51 18.75
C LYS A 179 -25.45 -25.16 20.05
#